data_AF-A0A1V6JWG2-F1
#
_entry.id   AF-A0A1V6JWG2-F1
#
_cell.length_a   1.000
_cell.length_b   1.000
_cell.length_c   1.000
_cell.angle_alpha   90.00
_cell.angle_beta   90.00
_cell.angle_gamma   90.00
#
_symmetry.space_group_name_H-M   'P 1'
#
loop_
_entity.id
_entity.type
_entity.pdbx_description
1 polymer ?
#
loop_
_entity_poly.entity_id
_entity_poly.type
_entity_poly.pdbx_seq_one_letter_code
_entity_poly.pdbx_strand_id
1 'polypeptide(L)'
;MEQIINGLKYDTERAALVATDRWWDGQNFERNGRNTYLYRTKAGRFFVHRTSLRQGERDHIEPVSPDDARQYYEDLPEHEMTYAEAFGDEAPEA
;
A
#
# COMPACT_ATOMS: atom_id res chain seq x y z
N MET A 1 7.17 -1.57 -9.74
CA MET A 1 7.85 -0.32 -9.35
C MET A 1 8.94 -0.65 -8.35
N GLU A 2 10.13 -0.07 -8.53
CA GLU A 2 11.29 -0.27 -7.66
C GLU A 2 11.92 1.08 -7.31
N GLN A 3 12.25 1.30 -6.04
CA GLN A 3 12.93 2.52 -5.60
C GLN A 3 13.84 2.23 -4.40
N ILE A 4 15.01 2.88 -4.37
CA ILE A 4 15.94 2.83 -3.24
C ILE A 4 15.77 4.10 -2.43
N ILE A 5 15.40 3.94 -1.16
CA ILE A 5 15.11 5.05 -0.23
C ILE A 5 15.89 4.80 1.05
N ASN A 6 16.71 5.76 1.47
CA ASN A 6 17.59 5.63 2.66
C ASN A 6 18.46 4.35 2.65
N GLY A 7 18.94 3.93 1.47
CA GLY A 7 19.75 2.72 1.33
C GLY A 7 18.97 1.40 1.39
N LEU A 8 17.65 1.44 1.50
CA LEU A 8 16.76 0.28 1.46
C LEU A 8 16.07 0.18 0.10
N LYS A 9 16.09 -1.01 -0.49
CA LYS A 9 15.38 -1.30 -1.74
C LYS A 9 13.93 -1.70 -1.45
N TYR A 10 13.01 -0.96 -2.05
CA TYR A 10 11.58 -1.24 -2.06
C TYR A 10 11.16 -1.65 -3.46
N ASP A 11 10.40 -2.73 -3.54
CA ASP A 11 10.06 -3.40 -4.80
C ASP A 11 8.64 -3.96 -4.67
N THR A 12 7.72 -3.49 -5.52
CA THR A 12 6.31 -3.89 -5.48
C THR A 12 6.06 -5.31 -5.96
N GLU A 13 6.98 -5.91 -6.73
CA GLU A 13 6.84 -7.28 -7.26
C GLU A 13 7.31 -8.32 -6.24
N ARG A 14 8.27 -7.94 -5.37
CA ARG A 14 8.83 -8.80 -4.33
C ARG A 14 8.14 -8.64 -2.98
N ALA A 15 7.39 -7.54 -2.79
CA ALA A 15 6.58 -7.29 -1.62
C ALA A 15 5.18 -7.88 -1.76
N ALA A 16 4.53 -8.16 -0.64
CA ALA A 16 3.15 -8.61 -0.62
C ALA A 16 2.22 -7.39 -0.59
N LEU A 17 1.19 -7.37 -1.45
CA LEU A 17 0.14 -6.36 -1.39
C LEU A 17 -0.73 -6.61 -0.16
N VAL A 18 -0.90 -5.58 0.66
CA VAL A 18 -1.67 -5.65 1.90
C VAL A 18 -3.07 -5.10 1.67
N ALA A 19 -3.15 -3.87 1.18
CA ALA A 19 -4.41 -3.17 0.97
C ALA A 19 -4.31 -2.16 -0.18
N THR A 20 -5.43 -1.80 -0.80
CA THR A 20 -5.47 -0.82 -1.88
C THR A 20 -6.84 -0.13 -2.01
N ASP A 21 -6.87 1.06 -2.61
CA ASP A 21 -8.12 1.71 -3.04
C ASP A 21 -8.49 1.45 -4.52
N ARG A 22 -7.65 0.68 -5.21
CA ARG A 22 -7.86 0.29 -6.60
C ARG A 22 -8.89 -0.84 -6.69
N TRP A 23 -10.11 -0.47 -7.06
CA TRP A 23 -11.19 -1.42 -7.32
C TRP A 23 -12.09 -0.96 -8.47
N TRP A 24 -12.84 -1.87 -9.06
CA TRP A 24 -13.75 -1.52 -10.17
C TRP A 24 -15.06 -0.93 -9.65
N ASP A 25 -15.23 0.38 -9.77
CA ASP A 25 -16.45 1.09 -9.34
C ASP A 25 -17.54 1.14 -10.43
N GLY A 26 -17.58 0.14 -11.31
CA GLY A 26 -18.55 0.08 -12.42
C GLY A 26 -18.23 0.98 -13.62
N GLN A 27 -17.35 1.98 -13.44
CA GLN A 27 -16.89 2.86 -14.53
C GLN A 27 -15.38 3.09 -14.55
N ASN A 28 -14.71 3.04 -13.40
CA ASN A 28 -13.29 3.36 -13.30
C ASN A 28 -12.59 2.51 -12.23
N PHE A 29 -11.31 2.19 -12.48
CA PHE A 29 -10.44 1.51 -11.52
C PHE A 29 -9.70 2.49 -10.60
N GLU A 30 -9.80 3.79 -10.87
CA GLU A 30 -8.98 4.82 -10.24
C GLU A 30 -9.79 5.80 -9.40
N ARG A 31 -9.26 6.18 -8.23
CA ARG A 31 -9.86 7.22 -7.39
C ARG A 31 -9.37 8.59 -7.84
N ASN A 32 -10.13 9.23 -8.73
CA ASN A 32 -9.81 10.57 -9.24
C ASN A 32 -8.42 10.66 -9.95
N GLY A 33 -8.00 9.57 -10.59
CA GLY A 33 -6.70 9.46 -11.26
C GLY A 33 -5.52 9.21 -10.32
N ARG A 34 -5.78 8.72 -9.11
CA ARG A 34 -4.78 8.28 -8.13
C ARG A 34 -5.20 6.94 -7.54
N ASN A 35 -4.21 6.11 -7.23
CA ASN A 35 -4.40 4.90 -6.44
C ASN A 35 -3.25 4.77 -5.44
N THR A 36 -3.58 4.17 -4.30
CA THR A 36 -2.70 3.90 -3.18
C THR A 36 -2.66 2.39 -2.98
N TYR A 37 -1.45 1.88 -2.81
CA TYR A 37 -1.19 0.46 -2.58
C TYR A 37 -0.27 0.33 -1.37
N LEU A 38 -0.77 -0.29 -0.32
CA LEU A 38 0.03 -0.62 0.86
C LEU A 38 0.72 -1.96 0.64
N TYR A 39 2.05 -1.99 0.77
CA TYR A 39 2.85 -3.18 0.62
C TYR A 39 3.63 -3.51 1.89
N ARG A 40 3.86 -4.83 2.09
CA ARG A 40 4.74 -5.37 3.12
C ARG A 40 5.92 -6.09 2.49
N THR A 41 7.12 -5.68 2.86
CA THR A 41 8.35 -6.38 2.47
C THR A 41 8.50 -7.69 3.25
N LYS A 42 9.28 -8.65 2.72
CA LYS A 42 9.62 -9.90 3.43
C LYS A 42 10.35 -9.66 4.77
N ALA A 43 10.99 -8.50 4.93
CA ALA A 43 11.66 -8.10 6.16
C ALA A 43 10.70 -7.46 7.19
N GLY A 44 9.40 -7.42 6.90
CA GLY A 44 8.38 -6.84 7.79
C GLY A 44 8.25 -5.32 7.76
N ARG A 45 8.96 -4.63 6.85
CA ARG A 45 8.80 -3.18 6.63
C ARG A 45 7.63 -2.91 5.71
N PHE A 46 6.97 -1.77 5.91
CA PHE A 46 5.84 -1.32 5.09
C PHE A 46 6.23 -0.15 4.21
N PHE A 47 5.56 -0.04 3.06
CA PHE A 47 5.67 1.10 2.17
C PHE A 47 4.40 1.25 1.36
N VAL A 48 4.12 2.49 0.98
CA VAL A 48 3.01 2.83 0.12
C VAL A 48 3.54 3.12 -1.27
N HIS A 49 2.91 2.54 -2.28
CA HIS A 49 3.12 2.92 -3.66
C HIS A 49 1.94 3.79 -4.09
N ARG A 50 2.21 5.02 -4.51
CA ARG A 50 1.19 5.94 -5.02
C ARG A 50 1.33 6.03 -6.53
N THR A 51 0.27 5.71 -7.27
CA THR A 51 0.23 5.87 -8.73
C THR A 51 -0.69 7.02 -9.08
N SER A 52 -0.33 7.83 -10.08
CA SER A 52 -1.24 8.83 -10.63
C SER A 52 -1.21 8.84 -12.16
N LEU A 53 -2.38 9.02 -12.77
CA LEU A 53 -2.51 9.24 -14.22
C LEU A 53 -2.52 10.73 -14.60
N ARG A 54 -2.41 11.63 -13.62
CA ARG A 54 -2.43 13.07 -13.87
C ARG A 54 -1.11 13.53 -14.49
N GLN A 55 -1.22 14.37 -15.51
CA GLN A 55 -0.06 14.88 -16.22
C GLN A 55 0.84 15.69 -15.29
N GLY A 56 2.10 15.26 -15.15
CA GLY A 56 3.10 15.90 -14.27
C GLY A 56 3.22 15.27 -12.88
N GLU A 57 2.27 14.43 -12.46
CA GLU A 57 2.44 13.59 -11.27
C GLU A 57 3.22 12.33 -11.65
N ARG A 58 4.07 11.84 -10.72
CA ARG A 58 4.85 10.63 -10.91
C ARG A 58 4.51 9.62 -9.84
N ASP A 59 4.53 8.36 -10.22
CA ASP A 59 4.55 7.27 -9.27
C ASP A 59 5.77 7.37 -8.36
N HIS A 60 5.56 7.05 -7.09
CA HIS A 60 6.62 7.03 -6.09
C HIS A 60 6.30 6.03 -4.99
N ILE A 61 7.36 5.62 -4.30
CA ILE A 61 7.27 4.78 -3.11
C ILE A 61 7.56 5.66 -1.90
N GLU A 62 6.76 5.50 -0.86
CA GLU A 62 6.97 6.14 0.42
C GLU A 62 7.08 5.05 1.50
N PRO A 63 8.23 4.91 2.19
CA PRO A 63 8.34 4.01 3.31
C PRO A 63 7.51 4.56 4.47
N VAL A 64 6.73 3.69 5.11
CA VAL A 64 5.84 4.08 6.21
C VAL A 64 6.13 3.26 7.46
N SER A 65 5.84 3.85 8.62
CA SER A 65 5.94 3.15 9.90
C SER A 65 4.86 2.06 9.99
N PRO A 66 5.02 1.05 10.86
CA PRO A 66 3.95 0.07 11.10
C PRO A 66 2.67 0.73 11.61
N ASP A 67 2.76 1.81 12.37
CA ASP A 67 1.60 2.57 12.87
C ASP A 67 0.83 3.25 11.72
N ASP A 68 1.54 4.02 10.87
CA ASP A 68 0.97 4.59 9.64
C ASP A 68 0.38 3.50 8.74
N ALA A 69 1.06 2.36 8.60
CA ALA A 69 0.58 1.24 7.79
C ALA A 69 -0.75 0.66 8.29
N ARG A 70 -0.97 0.62 9.61
CA ARG A 70 -2.26 0.22 10.20
C ARG A 70 -3.35 1.22 9.83
N GLN A 71 -3.06 2.51 9.94
CA GLN A 71 -3.99 3.55 9.53
C GLN A 71 -4.34 3.44 8.03
N TYR A 72 -3.36 3.18 7.16
CA TYR A 72 -3.63 2.91 5.75
C TYR A 72 -4.46 1.64 5.54
N TYR A 73 -4.21 0.59 6.31
CA TYR A 73 -5.02 -0.62 6.24
C TYR A 73 -6.49 -0.31 6.58
N GLU A 74 -6.75 0.48 7.60
CA GLU A 74 -8.12 0.85 8.01
C GLU A 74 -8.81 1.78 7.00
N ASP A 75 -8.07 2.70 6.37
CA ASP A 75 -8.62 3.67 5.41
C ASP A 75 -8.86 3.07 4.01
N LEU A 76 -8.02 2.12 3.60
CA LEU A 76 -8.12 1.50 2.28
C LEU A 76 -9.26 0.45 2.24
N PRO A 77 -10.12 0.48 1.22
CA PRO A 77 -11.31 -0.37 1.16
C PRO A 77 -11.03 -1.83 0.80
N GLU A 78 -10.00 -2.10 -0.01
CA GLU A 78 -9.68 -3.47 -0.44
C GLU A 78 -8.51 -4.01 0.37
N HIS A 79 -8.69 -5.18 0.98
CA HIS A 79 -7.65 -5.89 1.72
C HIS A 79 -7.35 -7.22 1.03
N GLU A 80 -6.11 -7.40 0.58
CA GLU A 80 -5.68 -8.65 -0.08
C GLU A 80 -5.23 -9.71 0.95
N MET A 81 -4.93 -9.29 2.17
CA MET A 81 -4.64 -10.18 3.30
C MET A 81 -5.27 -9.65 4.58
N THR A 82 -5.45 -10.53 5.56
CA THR A 82 -6.02 -10.14 6.86
C THR A 82 -5.06 -9.27 7.67
N TYR A 83 -5.59 -8.51 8.64
CA TYR A 83 -4.79 -7.71 9.56
C TYR A 83 -3.75 -8.57 10.31
N ALA A 84 -4.13 -9.77 10.72
CA ALA A 84 -3.22 -10.74 11.35
C ALA A 84 -2.10 -11.20 10.41
N GLU A 85 -2.39 -11.47 9.14
CA GLU A 85 -1.36 -11.79 8.15
C GLU A 85 -0.46 -10.60 7.84
N ALA A 86 -1.02 -9.40 7.79
CA ALA A 86 -0.30 -8.17 7.47
C ALA A 86 0.64 -7.72 8.60
N PHE A 87 0.16 -7.69 9.84
CA PHE A 87 0.89 -7.11 10.96
C PHE A 87 1.44 -8.14 11.94
N GLY A 88 1.01 -9.41 11.84
CA GLY A 88 1.38 -10.47 12.78
C GLY A 88 0.70 -10.34 14.15
N ASP A 89 -0.40 -9.58 14.21
CA ASP A 89 -1.13 -9.22 15.43
C ASP A 89 -2.63 -9.33 15.16
N GLU A 90 -3.42 -9.77 16.14
CA GLU A 90 -4.88 -9.83 15.97
C GLU A 90 -5.46 -8.40 15.98
N ALA A 91 -6.43 -8.11 15.11
CA ALA A 91 -7.05 -6.79 15.10
C ALA A 91 -7.76 -6.55 16.44
N PRO A 92 -7.69 -5.33 17.01
CA PRO A 92 -8.37 -5.05 18.27
C PRO A 92 -9.89 -5.30 18.13
N GLU A 93 -10.45 -6.07 19.04
CA GLU A 93 -11.90 -6.24 19.16
C GLU A 93 -12.55 -4.90 19.56
N ALA A 94 -13.67 -4.55 18.92
CA ALA A 94 -14.38 -3.28 19.09
C ALA A 94 -15.33 -3.27 20.29
#